data_AF-A0A8J6HIU8-F1
#
_entry.id   AF-A0A8J6HIU8-F1
#
_cell.length_a   1.000
_cell.length_b   1.000
_cell.length_c   1.000
_cell.angle_alpha   90.00
_cell.angle_beta   90.00
_cell.angle_gamma   90.00
#
_symmetry.space_group_name_H-M   'P 1'
#
loop_
_entity.id
_entity.type
_entity.pdbx_description
1 polymer ?
#
loop_
_entity_poly.entity_id
_entity_poly.type
_entity_poly.pdbx_seq_one_letter_code
_entity_poly.pdbx_strand_id
1 'polypeptide(L)'
;MLGHVAVSMKGTPKTTDTILQFFQQRFCRVPSALDTLIVDQLGCMIIAQCESHVYEVVMKMFTMITVESSNAAYGNPTNEKAQYRHVSRPVINALANIAANIQSETQMNELLGRLLELFVQLGLEGKRASEKSPGALKASSSAGNLGVLIPVIAVLLRRLPPIKNPKPRIHKLFRDFWLYCVIMGFTASDSGLWPKEWYEGVKEIAVKSPALVSPTSSRSEMRELQYTSAVRNDSVSFNELQELKNQILELLRHPTDVTAYVNKLTFAQCTFLLSVYWVETLRIQNSAEPSLVTIITEYLSDTALQKDKSGMWVCVSSVSERVFEKFLEVMKNKPKNEAREAELEGHAQFLLVNFNDPHKQIRRVSDKFLASLVDRFPHLLWSRRVLWTMLDILQVLSYSLQLDPNQETPTLRIPQTPYSIQLMDTLEAREAIVKDFAANSERIIKEAMKWAPQWTRSHIQEYINQIPSSGMWHHTGLSMALESILQFGPLNLYSAPLSISTLEKRPNTSAR
;
A
#
# COMPACT_ATOMS: atom_id res chain seq x y z
N MET A 1 16.43 13.74 -38.05
CA MET A 1 16.89 12.73 -39.04
C MET A 1 18.12 11.97 -38.57
N LEU A 2 19.18 12.61 -38.05
CA LEU A 2 20.37 11.86 -37.59
C LEU A 2 20.10 10.88 -36.43
N GLY A 3 19.15 11.15 -35.53
CA GLY A 3 18.77 10.20 -34.47
C GLY A 3 18.11 8.95 -35.03
N HIS A 4 17.18 9.10 -35.98
CA HIS A 4 16.62 7.95 -36.71
C HIS A 4 17.67 7.18 -37.51
N VAL A 5 18.70 7.85 -38.03
CA VAL A 5 19.85 7.16 -38.65
C VAL A 5 20.63 6.35 -37.62
N ALA A 6 20.88 6.89 -36.42
CA ALA A 6 21.50 6.14 -35.32
C ALA A 6 20.66 4.91 -34.88
N VAL A 7 19.33 5.06 -34.87
CA VAL A 7 18.40 3.95 -34.59
C VAL A 7 18.43 2.91 -35.70
N SER A 8 18.40 3.33 -36.96
CA SER A 8 18.38 2.43 -38.13
C SER A 8 19.71 1.69 -38.32
N MET A 9 20.82 2.28 -37.85
CA MET A 9 22.16 1.72 -37.94
C MET A 9 22.62 1.04 -36.64
N LYS A 10 21.70 0.71 -35.73
CA LYS A 10 21.97 0.01 -34.46
C LYS A 10 22.83 -1.24 -34.72
N GLY A 11 23.96 -1.35 -34.00
CA GLY A 11 24.95 -2.43 -34.16
C GLY A 11 26.09 -2.13 -35.14
N THR A 12 26.06 -0.98 -35.83
CA THR A 12 27.20 -0.51 -36.63
C THR A 12 28.17 0.28 -35.73
N PRO A 13 29.38 -0.23 -35.45
CA PRO A 13 30.31 0.42 -34.53
C PRO A 13 30.69 1.82 -35.02
N LYS A 14 30.81 2.78 -34.08
CA LYS A 14 31.21 4.19 -34.26
C LYS A 14 30.14 5.15 -34.80
N THR A 15 29.08 4.68 -35.47
CA THR A 15 28.07 5.58 -36.04
C THR A 15 27.22 6.25 -34.96
N THR A 16 26.74 5.48 -33.98
CA THR A 16 25.94 5.98 -32.86
C THR A 16 26.73 6.99 -32.03
N ASP A 17 28.00 6.69 -31.74
CA ASP A 17 28.89 7.57 -30.96
C ASP A 17 29.18 8.89 -31.69
N THR A 18 29.44 8.84 -33.00
CA THR A 18 29.70 10.04 -33.79
C THR A 18 28.48 10.96 -33.81
N ILE A 19 27.27 10.38 -33.91
CA ILE A 19 26.01 11.13 -33.87
C ILE A 19 25.77 11.72 -32.48
N LEU A 20 26.03 10.96 -31.41
CA LEU A 20 25.95 11.46 -30.04
C LEU A 20 26.92 12.62 -29.79
N GLN A 21 28.18 12.49 -30.20
CA GLN A 21 29.18 13.56 -30.09
C GLN A 21 28.77 14.80 -30.89
N PHE A 22 28.23 14.63 -32.09
CA PHE A 22 27.72 15.74 -32.89
C PHE A 22 26.58 16.47 -32.18
N PHE A 23 25.62 15.74 -31.60
CA PHE A 23 24.54 16.33 -30.82
C PHE A 23 25.06 17.07 -29.60
N GLN A 24 25.97 16.48 -28.83
CA GLN A 24 26.59 17.13 -27.66
C GLN A 24 27.31 18.43 -28.03
N GLN A 25 28.05 18.42 -29.14
CA GLN A 25 28.78 19.61 -29.59
C GLN A 25 27.83 20.72 -30.03
N ARG A 26 26.69 20.40 -30.67
CA ARG A 26 25.76 21.40 -31.21
C ARG A 26 24.74 21.90 -30.20
N PHE A 27 24.41 21.10 -29.20
CA PHE A 27 23.35 21.39 -28.24
C PHE A 27 23.61 22.68 -27.45
N CYS A 28 22.62 23.57 -27.40
CA CYS A 28 22.61 24.82 -26.64
C CYS A 28 23.79 25.79 -26.92
N ARG A 29 24.47 25.69 -28.07
CA ARG A 29 25.44 26.72 -28.51
C ARG A 29 24.75 28.05 -28.83
N VAL A 30 23.58 27.99 -29.46
CA VAL A 30 22.67 29.12 -29.71
C VAL A 30 21.25 28.60 -29.48
N PRO A 31 20.47 29.16 -28.52
CA PRO A 31 19.12 28.71 -28.25
C PRO A 31 18.26 28.70 -29.52
N SER A 32 17.81 27.53 -29.95
CA SER A 32 17.07 27.38 -31.21
C SER A 32 16.10 26.20 -31.20
N ALA A 33 15.19 26.17 -32.18
CA ALA A 33 14.28 25.02 -32.37
C ALA A 33 15.03 23.70 -32.63
N LEU A 34 16.29 23.77 -33.10
CA LEU A 34 17.15 22.63 -33.31
C LEU A 34 17.46 21.90 -31.99
N ASP A 35 17.55 22.60 -30.85
CA ASP A 35 17.78 21.97 -29.55
C ASP A 35 16.61 21.07 -29.14
N THR A 36 15.37 21.48 -29.47
CA THR A 36 14.17 20.66 -29.22
C THR A 36 14.22 19.37 -30.05
N LEU A 37 14.65 19.48 -31.31
CA LEU A 37 14.80 18.32 -32.18
C LEU A 37 15.95 17.41 -31.73
N ILE A 38 17.07 17.96 -31.23
CA ILE A 38 18.15 17.15 -30.65
C ILE A 38 17.62 16.34 -29.46
N VAL A 39 16.89 16.96 -28.54
CA VAL A 39 16.33 16.28 -27.35
C VAL A 39 15.41 15.12 -27.74
N ASP A 40 14.52 15.35 -28.70
CA ASP A 40 13.64 14.30 -29.23
C ASP A 40 14.44 13.12 -29.82
N GLN A 41 15.42 13.43 -30.67
CA GLN A 41 16.26 12.42 -31.31
C GLN A 41 17.12 11.63 -30.31
N LEU A 42 17.63 12.27 -29.25
CA LEU A 42 18.31 11.59 -28.14
C LEU A 42 17.36 10.66 -27.37
N GLY A 43 16.11 11.08 -27.19
CA GLY A 43 15.04 10.23 -26.63
C GLY A 43 14.78 8.99 -27.49
N CYS A 44 14.70 9.14 -28.81
CA CYS A 44 14.57 8.01 -29.74
C CYS A 44 15.74 7.03 -29.65
N MET A 45 16.98 7.53 -29.50
CA MET A 45 18.17 6.69 -29.34
C MET A 45 18.13 5.85 -28.05
N ILE A 46 17.58 6.40 -26.95
CA ILE A 46 17.33 5.65 -25.72
C ILE A 46 16.28 4.56 -25.96
N ILE A 47 15.14 4.91 -26.55
CA ILE A 47 14.02 3.98 -26.79
C ILE A 47 14.45 2.82 -27.67
N ALA A 48 15.26 3.09 -28.71
CA ALA A 48 15.81 2.08 -29.60
C ALA A 48 16.89 1.19 -28.96
N GLN A 49 17.34 1.51 -27.74
CA GLN A 49 18.37 0.78 -27.00
C GLN A 49 19.65 0.60 -27.82
N CYS A 50 20.20 1.66 -28.41
CA CYS A 50 21.38 1.54 -29.28
C CYS A 50 22.58 0.92 -28.54
N GLU A 51 23.11 1.61 -27.53
CA GLU A 51 24.26 1.15 -26.73
C GLU A 51 24.12 1.61 -25.26
N SER A 52 24.66 0.83 -24.31
CA SER A 52 24.53 1.13 -22.87
C SER A 52 25.18 2.46 -22.47
N HIS A 53 26.30 2.82 -23.11
CA HIS A 53 26.98 4.10 -22.87
C HIS A 53 26.12 5.30 -23.29
N VAL A 54 25.41 5.19 -24.42
CA VAL A 54 24.52 6.24 -24.95
C VAL A 54 23.41 6.53 -23.95
N TYR A 55 22.82 5.48 -23.36
CA TYR A 55 21.82 5.62 -22.31
C TYR A 55 22.35 6.45 -21.12
N GLU A 56 23.54 6.11 -20.60
CA GLU A 56 24.14 6.82 -19.48
C GLU A 56 24.37 8.31 -19.77
N VAL A 57 24.95 8.60 -20.94
CA VAL A 57 25.28 9.97 -21.35
C VAL A 57 24.02 10.81 -21.49
N VAL A 58 23.03 10.31 -22.22
CA VAL A 58 21.80 11.06 -22.49
C VAL A 58 20.99 11.26 -21.21
N MET A 59 20.85 10.22 -20.37
CA MET A 59 20.16 10.37 -19.08
C MET A 59 20.88 11.37 -18.17
N LYS A 60 22.22 11.36 -18.13
CA LYS A 60 22.99 12.37 -17.37
C LYS A 60 22.77 13.77 -17.91
N MET A 61 22.72 13.94 -19.23
CA MET A 61 22.40 15.23 -19.86
C MET A 61 21.00 15.70 -19.48
N PHE A 62 19.98 14.84 -19.55
CA PHE A 62 18.60 15.19 -19.19
C PHE A 62 18.46 15.56 -17.70
N THR A 63 19.12 14.81 -16.80
CA THR A 63 19.17 15.16 -15.37
C THR A 63 19.80 16.54 -15.16
N MET A 64 20.97 16.80 -15.76
CA MET A 64 21.67 18.08 -15.66
C MET A 64 20.81 19.25 -16.15
N ILE A 65 20.19 19.11 -17.34
CA ILE A 65 19.31 20.13 -17.92
C ILE A 65 18.10 20.40 -17.00
N THR A 66 17.49 19.36 -16.46
CA THR A 66 16.31 19.49 -15.58
C THR A 66 16.68 20.23 -14.29
N VAL A 67 17.81 19.86 -13.68
CA VAL A 67 18.35 20.50 -12.46
C VAL A 67 18.75 21.96 -12.72
N GLU A 68 19.49 22.24 -13.79
CA GLU A 68 19.95 23.60 -14.08
C GLU A 68 18.82 24.53 -14.49
N SER A 69 17.85 24.03 -15.26
CA SER A 69 16.64 24.80 -15.61
C SER A 69 15.77 25.09 -14.38
N SER A 70 15.69 24.16 -13.43
CA SER A 70 15.05 24.38 -12.12
C SER A 70 15.77 25.48 -11.34
N ASN A 71 17.11 25.41 -11.25
CA ASN A 71 17.93 26.41 -10.54
C ASN A 71 17.80 27.82 -11.13
N ALA A 72 17.66 27.93 -12.45
CA ALA A 72 17.46 29.21 -13.15
C ALA A 72 16.13 29.90 -12.76
N ALA A 73 15.13 29.16 -12.29
CA ALA A 73 13.87 29.73 -11.81
C ALA A 73 14.04 30.52 -10.49
N TYR A 74 15.11 30.25 -9.72
CA TYR A 74 15.37 30.90 -8.43
C TYR A 74 16.43 32.00 -8.47
N GLY A 75 17.12 32.18 -9.60
CA GLY A 75 18.24 33.12 -9.78
C GLY A 75 17.86 34.40 -10.53
N ASN A 76 18.72 35.42 -10.48
CA ASN A 76 18.56 36.64 -11.29
C ASN A 76 18.67 36.32 -12.79
N PRO A 77 17.84 36.95 -13.66
CA PRO A 77 17.74 36.66 -15.09
C PRO A 77 18.99 37.02 -15.92
N THR A 78 20.02 37.61 -15.31
CA THR A 78 21.27 38.05 -15.96
C THR A 78 22.40 37.03 -15.91
N ASN A 79 22.19 35.84 -15.33
CA ASN A 79 23.19 34.78 -15.29
C ASN A 79 23.17 33.89 -16.55
N GLU A 80 24.35 33.47 -17.02
CA GLU A 80 24.55 32.43 -18.05
C GLU A 80 23.77 31.11 -17.77
N LYS A 81 23.30 30.92 -16.54
CA LYS A 81 22.49 29.78 -16.07
C LYS A 81 21.07 29.71 -16.65
N ALA A 82 20.62 30.71 -17.41
CA ALA A 82 19.35 30.66 -18.15
C ALA A 82 19.42 29.83 -19.44
N GLN A 83 20.61 29.28 -19.79
CA GLN A 83 20.89 28.59 -21.04
C GLN A 83 19.93 27.44 -21.38
N TYR A 84 19.35 26.76 -20.39
CA TYR A 84 18.54 25.56 -20.61
C TYR A 84 17.02 25.76 -20.44
N ARG A 85 16.55 26.98 -20.22
CA ARG A 85 15.12 27.23 -19.96
C ARG A 85 14.23 26.85 -21.15
N HIS A 86 14.69 27.05 -22.39
CA HIS A 86 13.93 26.71 -23.61
C HIS A 86 13.83 25.21 -23.86
N VAL A 87 14.75 24.40 -23.33
CA VAL A 87 14.79 22.93 -23.50
C VAL A 87 14.19 22.15 -22.33
N SER A 88 13.85 22.81 -21.21
CA SER A 88 13.27 22.16 -20.04
C SER A 88 12.01 21.33 -20.38
N ARG A 89 11.03 21.93 -21.05
CA ARG A 89 9.79 21.24 -21.47
C ARG A 89 10.04 20.13 -22.51
N PRO A 90 10.85 20.35 -23.57
CA PRO A 90 11.29 19.27 -24.45
C PRO A 90 11.90 18.06 -23.72
N VAL A 91 12.73 18.29 -22.70
CA VAL A 91 13.36 17.20 -21.93
C VAL A 91 12.33 16.42 -21.12
N ILE A 92 11.38 17.10 -20.45
CA ILE A 92 10.28 16.42 -19.75
C ILE A 92 9.43 15.57 -20.72
N ASN A 93 9.13 16.11 -21.90
CA ASN A 93 8.40 15.36 -22.93
C ASN A 93 9.20 14.14 -23.43
N ALA A 94 10.52 14.28 -23.62
CA ALA A 94 11.37 13.16 -24.01
C ALA A 94 11.42 12.09 -22.91
N LEU A 95 11.52 12.48 -21.63
CA LEU A 95 11.45 11.55 -20.49
C LEU A 95 10.10 10.83 -20.43
N ALA A 96 8.99 11.52 -20.67
CA ALA A 96 7.66 10.91 -20.77
C ALA A 96 7.58 9.90 -21.91
N ASN A 97 8.14 10.24 -23.08
CA ASN A 97 8.18 9.35 -24.23
C ASN A 97 9.05 8.10 -23.97
N ILE A 98 10.20 8.28 -23.32
CA ILE A 98 11.05 7.17 -22.86
C ILE A 98 10.30 6.29 -21.86
N ALA A 99 9.66 6.87 -20.84
CA ALA A 99 8.86 6.15 -19.85
C ALA A 99 7.76 5.29 -20.50
N ALA A 100 7.10 5.84 -21.52
CA ALA A 100 6.05 5.14 -22.26
C ALA A 100 6.58 3.98 -23.12
N ASN A 101 7.80 4.07 -23.67
CA ASN A 101 8.27 3.19 -24.75
C ASN A 101 9.51 2.35 -24.43
N ILE A 102 10.20 2.57 -23.31
CA ILE A 102 11.36 1.76 -22.92
C ILE A 102 10.93 0.28 -22.76
N GLN A 103 11.76 -0.65 -23.22
CA GLN A 103 11.45 -2.09 -23.22
C GLN A 103 12.19 -2.81 -22.09
N SER A 104 11.71 -3.99 -21.70
CA SER A 104 12.20 -4.77 -20.54
C SER A 104 11.89 -4.16 -19.17
N GLU A 105 11.41 -5.00 -18.25
CA GLU A 105 11.18 -4.65 -16.85
C GLU A 105 12.47 -4.22 -16.13
N THR A 106 13.64 -4.77 -16.51
CA THR A 106 14.92 -4.37 -15.90
C THR A 106 15.27 -2.92 -16.16
N GLN A 107 15.10 -2.46 -17.41
CA GLN A 107 15.36 -1.07 -17.80
C GLN A 107 14.29 -0.13 -17.25
N MET A 108 13.03 -0.56 -17.19
CA MET A 108 11.98 0.20 -16.53
C MET A 108 12.30 0.44 -15.05
N ASN A 109 12.78 -0.58 -14.33
CA ASN A 109 13.19 -0.43 -12.93
C ASN A 109 14.42 0.48 -12.77
N GLU A 110 15.38 0.44 -13.70
CA GLU A 110 16.52 1.36 -13.69
C GLU A 110 16.09 2.81 -13.94
N LEU A 111 15.25 3.04 -14.96
CA LEU A 111 14.69 4.34 -15.26
C LEU A 111 13.87 4.89 -14.08
N LEU A 112 13.06 4.05 -13.44
CA LEU A 112 12.30 4.41 -12.24
C LEU A 112 13.23 4.92 -11.14
N GLY A 113 14.33 4.22 -10.89
CA GLY A 113 15.34 4.66 -9.92
C GLY A 113 15.92 6.04 -10.25
N ARG A 114 16.24 6.29 -11.52
CA ARG A 114 16.76 7.59 -11.98
C ARG A 114 15.72 8.71 -11.87
N LEU A 115 14.46 8.45 -12.25
CA LEU A 115 13.39 9.44 -12.18
C LEU A 115 13.05 9.83 -10.74
N LEU A 116 12.98 8.84 -9.83
CA LEU A 116 12.78 9.12 -8.41
C LEU A 116 13.97 9.86 -7.80
N GLU A 117 15.20 9.50 -8.18
CA GLU A 117 16.39 10.22 -7.74
C GLU A 117 16.41 11.67 -8.24
N LEU A 118 16.06 11.90 -9.51
CA LEU A 118 15.92 13.24 -10.07
C LEU A 118 14.86 14.05 -9.32
N PHE A 119 13.70 13.45 -9.02
CA PHE A 119 12.65 14.08 -8.22
C PHE A 119 13.17 14.50 -6.84
N VAL A 120 13.84 13.59 -6.12
CA VAL A 120 14.41 13.90 -4.80
C VAL A 120 15.49 14.97 -4.88
N GLN A 121 16.35 14.94 -5.91
CA GLN A 121 17.38 15.96 -6.15
C GLN A 121 16.77 17.35 -6.32
N LEU A 122 15.73 17.48 -7.16
CA LEU A 122 15.01 18.75 -7.35
C LEU A 122 14.40 19.27 -6.03
N GLY A 123 13.85 18.38 -5.20
CA GLY A 123 13.30 18.74 -3.90
C GLY A 123 14.36 19.26 -2.92
N LEU A 124 15.58 18.71 -2.98
CA LEU A 124 16.71 19.18 -2.17
C LEU A 124 17.23 20.53 -2.63
N GLU A 125 17.27 20.77 -3.93
CA GLU A 125 17.66 22.07 -4.48
C GLU A 125 16.66 23.16 -4.14
N GLY A 126 15.37 22.87 -4.27
CA GLY A 126 14.29 23.77 -3.85
C GLY A 126 14.40 24.15 -2.38
N LYS A 127 14.67 23.18 -1.49
CA LYS A 127 14.92 23.43 -0.07
C LYS A 127 16.13 24.35 0.16
N ARG A 128 17.27 24.04 -0.45
CA ARG A 128 18.50 24.86 -0.36
C ARG A 128 18.28 26.29 -0.88
N ALA A 129 17.44 26.46 -1.90
CA ALA A 129 17.10 27.77 -2.45
C ALA A 129 16.19 28.58 -1.50
N SER A 130 15.28 27.91 -0.80
CA SER A 130 14.40 28.51 0.21
C SER A 130 15.17 28.94 1.47
N GLU A 131 16.08 28.11 1.98
CA GLU A 131 16.92 28.42 3.16
C GLU A 131 17.79 29.67 2.94
N LYS A 132 18.27 29.89 1.70
CA LYS A 132 19.10 31.07 1.36
C LYS A 132 18.30 32.37 1.29
N SER A 133 16.98 32.31 1.09
CA SER A 133 16.13 33.48 0.90
C SER A 133 14.65 33.03 0.98
N PRO A 134 14.02 33.09 2.16
CA PRO A 134 12.66 32.62 2.37
C PRO A 134 11.64 33.50 1.63
N GLY A 135 10.75 32.89 0.84
CA GLY A 135 9.67 33.58 0.14
C GLY A 135 8.70 32.64 -0.57
N ALA A 136 7.39 32.94 -0.49
CA ALA A 136 6.30 32.09 -0.99
C ALA A 136 6.39 31.75 -2.50
N LEU A 137 6.88 32.70 -3.32
CA LEU A 137 7.11 32.50 -4.76
C LEU A 137 8.12 31.37 -5.05
N LYS A 138 9.13 31.16 -4.20
CA LYS A 138 10.13 30.09 -4.39
C LYS A 138 9.61 28.73 -3.93
N ALA A 139 8.78 28.68 -2.89
CA ALA A 139 8.11 27.44 -2.48
C ALA A 139 7.17 26.92 -3.58
N SER A 140 6.39 27.82 -4.18
CA SER A 140 5.53 27.49 -5.33
C SER A 140 6.34 27.06 -6.57
N SER A 141 7.46 27.73 -6.87
CA SER A 141 8.36 27.33 -7.95
C SER A 141 9.00 25.96 -7.74
N SER A 142 9.34 25.60 -6.49
CA SER A 142 9.89 24.29 -6.13
C SER A 142 8.89 23.17 -6.30
N ALA A 143 7.65 23.38 -5.85
CA ALA A 143 6.59 22.43 -6.11
C ALA A 143 6.30 22.32 -7.61
N GLY A 144 6.37 23.42 -8.37
CA GLY A 144 6.25 23.39 -9.83
C GLY A 144 7.27 22.47 -10.52
N ASN A 145 8.54 22.59 -10.14
CA ASN A 145 9.63 21.81 -10.74
C ASN A 145 9.57 20.32 -10.36
N LEU A 146 9.07 19.99 -9.17
CA LEU A 146 8.80 18.61 -8.76
C LEU A 146 7.59 18.02 -9.51
N GLY A 147 6.50 18.78 -9.57
CA GLY A 147 5.22 18.33 -10.10
C GLY A 147 5.28 17.86 -11.54
N VAL A 148 6.11 18.49 -12.38
CA VAL A 148 6.26 18.09 -13.80
C VAL A 148 6.83 16.68 -14.01
N LEU A 149 7.51 16.10 -13.00
CA LEU A 149 8.02 14.72 -13.08
C LEU A 149 6.99 13.68 -12.63
N ILE A 150 5.94 14.08 -11.90
CA ILE A 150 4.93 13.14 -11.39
C ILE A 150 4.24 12.39 -12.54
N PRO A 151 3.73 13.05 -13.59
CA PRO A 151 3.13 12.34 -14.73
C PRO A 151 4.12 11.40 -15.44
N VAL A 152 5.41 11.77 -15.51
CA VAL A 152 6.44 10.94 -16.14
C VAL A 152 6.65 9.64 -15.36
N ILE A 153 6.77 9.74 -14.03
CA ILE A 153 6.91 8.57 -13.15
C ILE A 153 5.65 7.69 -13.21
N ALA A 154 4.47 8.31 -13.22
CA ALA A 154 3.19 7.62 -13.30
C ALA A 154 3.05 6.80 -14.61
N VAL A 155 3.40 7.39 -15.76
CA VAL A 155 3.40 6.70 -17.07
C VAL A 155 4.29 5.45 -17.05
N LEU A 156 5.47 5.52 -16.42
CA LEU A 156 6.35 4.36 -16.27
C LEU A 156 5.75 3.30 -15.34
N LEU A 157 5.29 3.72 -14.15
CA LEU A 157 4.76 2.80 -13.14
C LEU A 157 3.46 2.10 -13.57
N ARG A 158 2.65 2.73 -14.43
CA ARG A 158 1.47 2.09 -15.02
C ARG A 158 1.82 0.78 -15.74
N ARG A 159 3.03 0.69 -16.30
CA ARG A 159 3.54 -0.47 -17.04
C ARG A 159 4.21 -1.52 -16.15
N LEU A 160 4.46 -1.21 -14.88
CA LEU A 160 5.11 -2.11 -13.92
C LEU A 160 4.08 -2.79 -13.00
N PRO A 161 4.35 -4.02 -12.51
CA PRO A 161 3.57 -4.60 -11.43
C PRO A 161 3.75 -3.80 -10.12
N PRO A 162 2.83 -3.90 -9.15
CA PRO A 162 3.01 -3.30 -7.84
C PRO A 162 4.32 -3.75 -7.17
N ILE A 163 5.09 -2.80 -6.66
CA ILE A 163 6.43 -3.06 -6.11
C ILE A 163 6.29 -3.53 -4.67
N LYS A 164 6.51 -4.83 -4.43
CA LYS A 164 6.41 -5.42 -3.08
C LYS A 164 7.75 -5.49 -2.34
N ASN A 165 8.81 -5.92 -3.02
CA ASN A 165 10.14 -6.11 -2.43
C ASN A 165 11.19 -5.20 -3.10
N PRO A 166 11.13 -3.87 -2.88
CA PRO A 166 12.07 -2.95 -3.48
C PRO A 166 13.49 -3.13 -2.93
N LYS A 167 14.50 -2.89 -3.78
CA LYS A 167 15.89 -2.72 -3.30
C LYS A 167 15.95 -1.53 -2.31
N PRO A 168 16.80 -1.57 -1.27
CA PRO A 168 16.86 -0.53 -0.23
C PRO A 168 16.98 0.91 -0.78
N ARG A 169 17.76 1.11 -1.84
CA ARG A 169 17.88 2.42 -2.51
C ARG A 169 16.55 2.91 -3.08
N ILE A 170 15.80 2.04 -3.77
CA ILE A 170 14.52 2.39 -4.38
C ILE A 170 13.46 2.63 -3.30
N HIS A 171 13.46 1.81 -2.24
CA HIS A 171 12.57 1.99 -1.09
C HIS A 171 12.74 3.38 -0.46
N LYS A 172 13.99 3.77 -0.19
CA LYS A 172 14.31 5.12 0.32
C LYS A 172 13.81 6.21 -0.61
N LEU A 173 14.02 6.08 -1.92
CA LEU A 173 13.57 7.07 -2.90
C LEU A 173 12.05 7.22 -2.94
N PHE A 174 11.29 6.12 -2.82
CA PHE A 174 9.83 6.19 -2.68
C PHE A 174 9.41 6.88 -1.40
N ARG A 175 10.06 6.57 -0.28
CA ARG A 175 9.80 7.25 1.00
C ARG A 175 10.01 8.76 0.86
N ASP A 176 11.14 9.18 0.29
CA ASP A 176 11.45 10.59 0.06
C ASP A 176 10.46 11.25 -0.90
N PHE A 177 10.07 10.55 -1.98
CA PHE A 177 9.04 10.99 -2.93
C PHE A 177 7.72 11.32 -2.22
N TRP A 178 7.23 10.40 -1.37
CA TRP A 178 5.95 10.58 -0.68
C TRP A 178 5.99 11.70 0.37
N LEU A 179 7.12 11.83 1.09
CA LEU A 179 7.33 12.94 2.02
C LEU A 179 7.24 14.28 1.28
N TYR A 180 7.90 14.42 0.12
CA TYR A 180 7.77 15.62 -0.71
C TYR A 180 6.35 15.82 -1.26
N CYS A 181 5.65 14.75 -1.65
CA CYS A 181 4.27 14.87 -2.13
C CYS A 181 3.32 15.44 -1.09
N VAL A 182 3.47 15.03 0.17
CA VAL A 182 2.70 15.58 1.29
C VAL A 182 3.09 17.03 1.56
N ILE A 183 4.38 17.33 1.70
CA ILE A 183 4.87 18.68 2.03
C ILE A 183 4.46 19.70 0.95
N MET A 184 4.53 19.32 -0.33
CA MET A 184 4.19 20.19 -1.46
C MET A 184 2.69 20.18 -1.79
N GLY A 185 1.88 19.36 -1.12
CA GLY A 185 0.43 19.32 -1.30
C GLY A 185 -0.04 18.65 -2.60
N PHE A 186 0.73 17.74 -3.19
CA PHE A 186 0.31 17.01 -4.40
C PHE A 186 -0.77 15.96 -4.15
N THR A 187 -1.08 15.65 -2.89
CA THR A 187 -2.06 14.63 -2.49
C THR A 187 -3.49 15.15 -2.33
N ALA A 188 -3.72 16.47 -2.40
CA ALA A 188 -5.04 17.08 -2.19
C ALA A 188 -5.77 17.35 -3.53
N SER A 189 -6.84 16.60 -3.80
CA SER A 189 -7.67 16.72 -5.02
C SER A 189 -8.36 18.07 -5.19
N ASP A 190 -8.84 18.66 -4.09
CA ASP A 190 -9.80 19.77 -4.11
C ASP A 190 -9.18 21.13 -3.78
N SER A 191 -7.85 21.16 -3.64
CA SER A 191 -7.14 22.38 -3.27
C SER A 191 -7.08 23.40 -4.42
N GLY A 192 -7.24 22.96 -5.68
CA GLY A 192 -7.07 23.80 -6.86
C GLY A 192 -5.65 24.34 -7.05
N LEU A 193 -4.70 23.94 -6.21
CA LEU A 193 -3.34 24.47 -6.18
C LEU A 193 -2.50 23.99 -7.36
N TRP A 194 -2.72 22.75 -7.80
CA TRP A 194 -1.89 22.08 -8.79
C TRP A 194 -2.71 21.56 -9.99
N PRO A 195 -2.07 21.39 -11.16
CA PRO A 195 -2.71 20.74 -12.31
C PRO A 195 -3.29 19.38 -11.92
N LYS A 196 -4.51 19.09 -12.40
CA LYS A 196 -5.21 17.83 -12.12
C LYS A 196 -4.39 16.60 -12.50
N GLU A 197 -3.63 16.69 -13.59
CA GLU A 197 -2.73 15.62 -14.08
C GLU A 197 -1.71 15.18 -13.04
N TRP A 198 -1.25 16.08 -12.16
CA TRP A 198 -0.29 15.72 -11.12
C TRP A 198 -0.95 14.87 -10.05
N TYR A 199 -2.16 15.25 -9.61
CA TYR A 199 -2.94 14.45 -8.69
C TYR A 199 -3.33 13.08 -9.29
N GLU A 200 -3.70 13.03 -10.58
CA GLU A 200 -3.89 11.76 -11.29
C GLU A 200 -2.62 10.91 -11.29
N GLY A 201 -1.47 11.51 -11.54
CA GLY A 201 -0.19 10.82 -11.47
C GLY A 201 0.12 10.28 -10.07
N VAL A 202 -0.13 11.05 -9.01
CA VAL A 202 0.04 10.58 -7.61
C VAL A 202 -0.85 9.37 -7.32
N LYS A 203 -2.10 9.35 -7.81
CA LYS A 203 -3.02 8.20 -7.67
C LYS A 203 -2.44 6.93 -8.30
N GLU A 204 -1.90 7.04 -9.52
CA GLU A 204 -1.27 5.90 -10.19
C GLU A 204 -0.01 5.41 -9.47
N ILE A 205 0.82 6.34 -8.98
CA ILE A 205 2.03 6.02 -8.22
C ILE A 205 1.66 5.33 -6.90
N ALA A 206 0.59 5.72 -6.22
CA ALA A 206 0.13 5.09 -4.97
C ALA A 206 -0.19 3.61 -5.13
N VAL A 207 -0.85 3.24 -6.24
CA VAL A 207 -1.24 1.85 -6.54
C VAL A 207 -0.01 0.95 -6.69
N LYS A 208 1.13 1.50 -7.11
CA LYS A 208 2.36 0.74 -7.41
C LYS A 208 3.46 0.87 -6.37
N SER A 209 3.37 1.88 -5.50
CA SER A 209 4.37 2.16 -4.47
C SER A 209 4.47 1.00 -3.46
N PRO A 210 5.66 0.71 -2.93
CA PRO A 210 5.84 -0.21 -1.81
C PRO A 210 5.29 0.38 -0.50
N ALA A 211 5.22 -0.44 0.56
CA ALA A 211 5.03 0.07 1.91
C ALA A 211 6.19 0.99 2.31
N LEU A 212 5.91 2.03 3.09
CA LEU A 212 6.93 3.04 3.46
C LEU A 212 7.80 2.62 4.65
N VAL A 213 7.49 1.49 5.28
CA VAL A 213 8.31 0.81 6.30
C VAL A 213 9.25 -0.21 5.64
N SER A 214 10.44 -0.43 6.19
CA SER A 214 11.43 -1.38 5.64
C SER A 214 11.32 -2.75 6.32
N PRO A 215 11.19 -3.84 5.56
CA PRO A 215 11.04 -5.18 6.14
C PRO A 215 12.30 -5.73 6.84
N THR A 216 13.47 -5.08 6.66
CA THR A 216 14.78 -5.59 7.13
C THR A 216 15.43 -4.80 8.26
N SER A 217 14.83 -3.70 8.72
CA SER A 217 15.49 -2.79 9.66
C SER A 217 15.17 -3.12 11.12
N SER A 218 16.01 -3.93 11.77
CA SER A 218 16.04 -4.12 13.23
C SER A 218 16.46 -2.86 14.01
N ARG A 219 16.85 -1.79 13.30
CA ARG A 219 17.19 -0.46 13.85
C ARG A 219 16.08 0.52 13.51
N SER A 220 15.62 1.27 14.52
CA SER A 220 14.42 2.11 14.43
C SER A 220 14.45 3.04 13.22
N GLU A 221 13.67 2.73 12.19
CA GLU A 221 13.44 3.58 11.02
C GLU A 221 12.97 4.99 11.40
N MET A 222 12.31 5.12 12.55
CA MET A 222 11.94 6.41 13.11
C MET A 222 13.14 7.32 13.44
N ARG A 223 14.31 6.76 13.78
CA ARG A 223 15.54 7.56 13.86
C ARG A 223 16.02 7.95 12.47
N GLU A 224 15.89 7.09 11.46
CA GLU A 224 16.27 7.43 10.08
C GLU A 224 15.38 8.50 9.43
N LEU A 225 14.09 8.54 9.79
CA LEU A 225 13.16 9.61 9.37
C LEU A 225 13.66 10.99 9.83
N GLN A 226 14.29 11.09 11.01
CA GLN A 226 14.88 12.34 11.52
C GLN A 226 16.11 12.79 10.72
N TYR A 227 16.78 11.87 10.01
CA TYR A 227 17.95 12.17 9.17
C TYR A 227 17.62 12.26 7.68
N THR A 228 16.35 12.04 7.31
CA THR A 228 15.90 12.19 5.93
C THR A 228 15.92 13.67 5.57
N SER A 229 16.66 14.02 4.52
CA SER A 229 16.95 15.41 4.15
C SER A 229 15.72 16.24 3.81
N ALA A 230 14.65 15.60 3.32
CA ALA A 230 13.34 16.21 3.11
C ALA A 230 12.74 16.80 4.41
N VAL A 231 13.13 16.27 5.58
CA VAL A 231 12.42 16.46 6.85
C VAL A 231 13.31 16.97 8.00
N ARG A 232 14.53 17.46 7.71
CA ARG A 232 15.40 18.06 8.73
C ARG A 232 14.65 19.19 9.48
N ASN A 233 14.43 18.98 10.77
CA ASN A 233 13.60 19.79 11.67
C ASN A 233 14.06 21.26 11.81
N ASP A 234 15.32 21.59 11.54
CA ASP A 234 15.91 22.90 11.90
C ASP A 234 15.38 24.10 11.08
N SER A 235 14.53 23.85 10.08
CA SER A 235 14.05 24.86 9.11
C SER A 235 12.53 25.05 9.09
N VAL A 236 11.77 24.30 9.89
CA VAL A 236 10.30 24.29 9.84
C VAL A 236 9.72 25.19 10.92
N SER A 237 8.77 26.04 10.55
CA SER A 237 8.10 26.92 11.50
C SER A 237 7.13 26.15 12.41
N PHE A 238 6.92 26.67 13.62
CA PHE A 238 5.92 26.11 14.54
C PHE A 238 4.51 26.06 13.92
N ASN A 239 4.16 27.08 13.11
CA ASN A 239 2.87 27.18 12.45
C ASN A 239 2.66 26.06 11.42
N GLU A 240 3.64 25.80 10.54
CA GLU A 240 3.55 24.71 9.56
C GLU A 240 3.40 23.34 10.23
N LEU A 241 4.13 23.11 11.34
CA LEU A 241 3.96 21.88 12.11
C LEU A 241 2.56 21.75 12.70
N GLN A 242 1.99 22.85 13.20
CA GLN A 242 0.66 22.84 13.77
C GLN A 242 -0.44 22.66 12.71
N GLU A 243 -0.25 23.22 11.51
CA GLU A 243 -1.12 22.98 10.35
C GLU A 243 -1.15 21.49 9.97
N LEU A 244 0.02 20.83 9.89
CA LEU A 244 0.08 19.39 9.61
C LEU A 244 -0.61 18.56 10.71
N LYS A 245 -0.43 18.92 11.98
CA LYS A 245 -1.12 18.26 13.10
C LYS A 245 -2.64 18.40 12.99
N ASN A 246 -3.12 19.61 12.70
CA ASN A 246 -4.55 19.86 12.51
C ASN A 246 -5.10 19.06 11.33
N GLN A 247 -4.37 19.03 10.20
CA GLN A 247 -4.74 18.23 9.03
C GLN A 247 -4.84 16.74 9.37
N ILE A 248 -3.88 16.19 10.12
CA ILE A 248 -3.92 14.80 10.58
C ILE A 248 -5.17 14.55 11.42
N LEU A 249 -5.46 15.43 12.39
CA LEU A 249 -6.62 15.26 13.27
C LEU A 249 -7.94 15.33 12.49
N GLU A 250 -8.05 16.23 11.51
CA GLU A 250 -9.21 16.32 10.63
C GLU A 250 -9.41 15.04 9.81
N LEU A 251 -8.35 14.55 9.15
CA LEU A 251 -8.39 13.31 8.36
C LEU A 251 -8.72 12.07 9.21
N LEU A 252 -8.27 12.05 10.46
CA LEU A 252 -8.55 10.98 11.41
C LEU A 252 -9.90 11.14 12.15
N ARG A 253 -10.65 12.23 11.91
CA ARG A 253 -11.90 12.59 12.61
C ARG A 253 -11.76 12.75 14.13
N HIS A 254 -10.68 13.39 14.57
CA HIS A 254 -10.40 13.77 15.96
C HIS A 254 -10.62 12.66 17.02
N PRO A 255 -9.95 11.50 16.93
CA PRO A 255 -10.05 10.48 17.96
C PRO A 255 -9.42 10.98 19.26
N THR A 256 -10.15 10.90 20.38
CA THR A 256 -9.67 11.38 21.70
C THR A 256 -8.33 10.75 22.09
N ASP A 257 -8.20 9.46 21.85
CA ASP A 257 -7.06 8.65 22.27
C ASP A 257 -5.82 8.92 21.41
N VAL A 258 -6.00 9.40 20.18
CA VAL A 258 -4.94 9.66 19.20
C VAL A 258 -4.49 11.13 19.26
N THR A 259 -5.39 12.04 19.63
CA THR A 259 -5.14 13.49 19.67
C THR A 259 -3.96 13.85 20.57
N ALA A 260 -3.84 13.21 21.74
CA ALA A 260 -2.74 13.43 22.66
C ALA A 260 -1.37 13.03 22.08
N TYR A 261 -1.32 12.02 21.22
CA TYR A 261 -0.09 11.58 20.54
C TYR A 261 0.24 12.52 19.37
N VAL A 262 -0.73 12.83 18.51
CA VAL A 262 -0.53 13.72 17.34
C VAL A 262 0.04 15.08 17.75
N ASN A 263 -0.46 15.65 18.85
CA ASN A 263 0.04 16.92 19.37
C ASN A 263 1.53 16.89 19.80
N LYS A 264 2.06 15.71 20.14
CA LYS A 264 3.47 15.50 20.53
C LYS A 264 4.37 15.08 19.36
N LEU A 265 3.81 14.80 18.18
CA LEU A 265 4.59 14.37 17.02
C LEU A 265 5.50 15.48 16.51
N THR A 266 6.67 15.06 16.05
CA THR A 266 7.64 15.88 15.31
C THR A 266 7.19 16.05 13.86
N PHE A 267 7.77 17.03 13.16
CA PHE A 267 7.50 17.24 11.73
C PHE A 267 7.76 15.98 10.89
N ALA A 268 8.83 15.25 11.20
CA ALA A 268 9.16 13.97 10.57
C ALA A 268 8.06 12.92 10.74
N GLN A 269 7.55 12.79 11.95
CA GLN A 269 6.48 11.84 12.26
C GLN A 269 5.14 12.24 11.63
N CYS A 270 4.79 13.53 11.65
CA CYS A 270 3.58 14.04 11.00
C CYS A 270 3.60 13.77 9.49
N THR A 271 4.72 14.12 8.82
CA THR A 271 4.86 13.95 7.37
C THR A 271 4.84 12.47 6.99
N PHE A 272 5.49 11.61 7.77
CA PHE A 272 5.43 10.16 7.57
C PHE A 272 4.01 9.63 7.73
N LEU A 273 3.30 10.00 8.80
CA LEU A 273 1.92 9.55 9.05
C LEU A 273 0.97 9.96 7.92
N LEU A 274 1.07 11.21 7.45
CA LEU A 274 0.32 11.70 6.30
C LEU A 274 0.70 10.95 5.01
N SER A 275 1.99 10.62 4.84
CA SER A 275 2.44 9.84 3.68
C SER A 275 1.80 8.46 3.68
N VAL A 276 1.80 7.75 4.81
CA VAL A 276 1.12 6.45 4.96
C VAL A 276 -0.38 6.60 4.70
N TYR A 277 -1.03 7.62 5.28
CA TYR A 277 -2.45 7.89 5.05
C TYR A 277 -2.77 8.05 3.56
N TRP A 278 -2.04 8.90 2.85
CA TRP A 278 -2.30 9.19 1.44
C TRP A 278 -1.94 8.02 0.53
N VAL A 279 -0.80 7.36 0.74
CA VAL A 279 -0.41 6.18 -0.05
C VAL A 279 -1.49 5.11 0.01
N GLU A 280 -1.89 4.72 1.22
CA GLU A 280 -2.81 3.60 1.41
C GLU A 280 -4.24 3.97 1.03
N THR A 281 -4.69 5.20 1.31
CA THR A 281 -6.02 5.68 0.90
C THR A 281 -6.13 5.72 -0.63
N LEU A 282 -5.15 6.33 -1.31
CA LEU A 282 -5.16 6.42 -2.77
C LEU A 282 -4.97 5.05 -3.43
N ARG A 283 -4.15 4.17 -2.85
CA ARG A 283 -4.01 2.78 -3.32
C ARG A 283 -5.33 2.03 -3.26
N ILE A 284 -6.05 2.09 -2.14
CA ILE A 284 -7.35 1.39 -2.01
C ILE A 284 -8.40 1.96 -2.96
N GLN A 285 -8.43 3.28 -3.14
CA GLN A 285 -9.43 3.91 -4.00
C GLN A 285 -9.22 3.65 -5.49
N ASN A 286 -7.97 3.47 -5.93
CA ASN A 286 -7.62 3.43 -7.36
C ASN A 286 -7.10 2.07 -7.84
N SER A 287 -6.83 1.11 -6.93
CA SER A 287 -6.46 -0.24 -7.33
C SER A 287 -7.66 -1.00 -7.90
N ALA A 288 -7.42 -1.80 -8.94
CA ALA A 288 -8.42 -2.74 -9.45
C ALA A 288 -8.79 -3.80 -8.38
N GLU A 289 -7.78 -4.25 -7.64
CA GLU A 289 -7.89 -5.19 -6.53
C GLU A 289 -7.45 -4.47 -5.25
N PRO A 290 -8.38 -3.82 -4.52
CA PRO A 290 -8.06 -3.15 -3.26
C PRO A 290 -7.70 -4.22 -2.22
N SER A 291 -6.61 -4.01 -1.47
CA SER A 291 -6.11 -4.99 -0.50
C SER A 291 -5.78 -4.37 0.84
N LEU A 292 -6.19 -5.04 1.91
CA LEU A 292 -5.85 -4.71 3.30
C LEU A 292 -4.58 -5.41 3.79
N VAL A 293 -3.99 -6.29 2.98
CA VAL A 293 -2.84 -7.09 3.38
C VAL A 293 -1.69 -6.16 3.77
N THR A 294 -1.35 -5.20 2.92
CA THR A 294 -0.22 -4.29 3.16
C THR A 294 -0.33 -3.51 4.46
N ILE A 295 -1.51 -2.96 4.80
CA ILE A 295 -1.65 -2.18 6.03
C ILE A 295 -1.45 -3.05 7.29
N ILE A 296 -1.98 -4.28 7.30
CA ILE A 296 -1.85 -5.18 8.44
C ILE A 296 -0.44 -5.82 8.50
N THR A 297 0.03 -6.43 7.41
CA THR A 297 1.27 -7.23 7.41
C THR A 297 2.54 -6.41 7.37
N GLU A 298 2.52 -5.24 6.72
CA GLU A 298 3.72 -4.40 6.61
C GLU A 298 3.74 -3.35 7.73
N TYR A 299 2.69 -2.53 7.89
CA TYR A 299 2.73 -1.41 8.83
C TYR A 299 2.39 -1.80 10.26
N LEU A 300 1.27 -2.48 10.51
CA LEU A 300 0.85 -2.77 11.89
C LEU A 300 1.71 -3.85 12.53
N SER A 301 2.18 -4.82 11.74
CA SER A 301 3.11 -5.87 12.17
C SER A 301 4.58 -5.42 12.22
N ASP A 302 4.89 -4.18 11.84
CA ASP A 302 6.25 -3.66 11.94
C ASP A 302 6.71 -3.54 13.40
N THR A 303 7.82 -4.20 13.71
CA THR A 303 8.37 -4.26 15.07
C THR A 303 8.91 -2.92 15.55
N ALA A 304 9.39 -2.05 14.65
CA ALA A 304 9.92 -0.74 15.00
C ALA A 304 8.79 0.21 15.43
N LEU A 305 7.66 0.20 14.70
CA LEU A 305 6.45 0.93 15.08
C LEU A 305 5.87 0.40 16.39
N GLN A 306 5.75 -0.91 16.57
CA GLN A 306 5.17 -1.49 17.80
C GLN A 306 5.97 -1.14 19.06
N LYS A 307 7.31 -1.04 18.96
CA LYS A 307 8.20 -0.71 20.09
C LYS A 307 8.41 0.79 20.30
N ASP A 308 7.86 1.62 19.41
CA ASP A 308 8.02 3.07 19.50
C ASP A 308 7.34 3.68 20.73
N LYS A 309 8.02 4.62 21.38
CA LYS A 309 7.54 5.31 22.58
C LYS A 309 6.71 6.56 22.28
N SER A 310 6.76 7.08 21.06
CA SER A 310 6.03 8.31 20.71
C SER A 310 4.56 8.06 20.35
N GLY A 311 4.14 6.80 20.29
CA GLY A 311 2.76 6.42 19.97
C GLY A 311 2.47 6.39 18.47
N MET A 312 3.50 6.27 17.63
CA MET A 312 3.31 6.20 16.18
C MET A 312 2.44 5.02 15.75
N TRP A 313 2.60 3.86 16.40
CA TRP A 313 1.75 2.70 16.11
C TRP A 313 0.25 3.00 16.33
N VAL A 314 -0.10 3.74 17.39
CA VAL A 314 -1.49 4.13 17.68
C VAL A 314 -2.03 5.06 16.58
N CYS A 315 -1.19 5.99 16.11
CA CYS A 315 -1.55 6.88 15.01
C CYS A 315 -1.73 6.11 13.68
N VAL A 316 -0.81 5.20 13.35
CA VAL A 316 -0.87 4.35 12.15
C VAL A 316 -2.06 3.39 12.22
N SER A 317 -2.38 2.86 13.40
CA SER A 317 -3.58 2.06 13.64
C SER A 317 -4.84 2.88 13.35
N SER A 318 -4.90 4.14 13.82
CA SER A 318 -6.02 5.04 13.47
C SER A 318 -6.11 5.34 11.97
N VAL A 319 -4.98 5.49 11.28
CA VAL A 319 -4.94 5.58 9.80
C VAL A 319 -5.51 4.31 9.17
N SER A 320 -5.14 3.13 9.67
CA SER A 320 -5.63 1.85 9.14
C SER A 320 -7.16 1.74 9.23
N GLU A 321 -7.78 2.27 10.28
CA GLU A 321 -9.25 2.35 10.39
C GLU A 321 -9.87 3.25 9.31
N ARG A 322 -9.28 4.42 9.03
CA ARG A 322 -9.77 5.30 7.96
C ARG A 322 -9.63 4.65 6.58
N VAL A 323 -8.50 3.99 6.35
CA VAL A 323 -8.19 3.24 5.12
C VAL A 323 -9.18 2.09 4.94
N PHE A 324 -9.51 1.38 6.03
CA PHE A 324 -10.51 0.31 6.04
C PHE A 324 -11.93 0.82 5.77
N GLU A 325 -12.34 1.97 6.34
CA GLU A 325 -13.62 2.60 5.99
C GLU A 325 -13.71 2.90 4.48
N LYS A 326 -12.61 3.36 3.87
CA LYS A 326 -12.54 3.60 2.43
C LYS A 326 -12.58 2.31 1.62
N PHE A 327 -11.95 1.23 2.10
CA PHE A 327 -12.08 -0.10 1.52
C PHE A 327 -13.55 -0.55 1.46
N LEU A 328 -14.28 -0.44 2.58
CA LEU A 328 -15.70 -0.80 2.63
C LEU A 328 -16.56 0.03 1.67
N GLU A 329 -16.23 1.32 1.50
CA GLU A 329 -16.89 2.21 0.53
C GLU A 329 -16.64 1.76 -0.91
N VAL A 330 -15.39 1.47 -1.27
CA VAL A 330 -15.00 0.96 -2.60
C VAL A 330 -15.69 -0.36 -2.90
N MET A 331 -15.63 -1.33 -1.98
CA MET A 331 -16.25 -2.64 -2.17
C MET A 331 -17.78 -2.57 -2.26
N LYS A 332 -18.41 -1.63 -1.56
CA LYS A 332 -19.86 -1.41 -1.69
C LYS A 332 -20.24 -0.90 -3.08
N ASN A 333 -19.42 -0.01 -3.64
CA ASN A 333 -19.69 0.63 -4.93
C ASN A 333 -19.29 -0.26 -6.12
N LYS A 334 -18.45 -1.28 -5.92
CA LYS A 334 -18.14 -2.29 -6.94
C LYS A 334 -19.40 -3.08 -7.36
N PRO A 335 -19.52 -3.45 -8.65
CA PRO A 335 -20.64 -4.24 -9.15
C PRO A 335 -20.72 -5.59 -8.42
N LYS A 336 -21.94 -6.02 -8.09
CA LYS A 336 -22.22 -7.29 -7.41
C LYS A 336 -22.00 -8.46 -8.38
N ASN A 337 -20.77 -8.97 -8.45
CA ASN A 337 -20.39 -10.11 -9.27
C ASN A 337 -19.57 -11.11 -8.45
N GLU A 338 -19.36 -12.30 -9.02
CA GLU A 338 -18.61 -13.38 -8.36
C GLU A 338 -17.18 -12.96 -7.97
N ALA A 339 -16.51 -12.13 -8.79
CA ALA A 339 -15.18 -11.61 -8.48
C ALA A 339 -15.17 -10.76 -7.20
N ARG A 340 -16.15 -9.86 -7.03
CA ARG A 340 -16.29 -9.03 -5.82
C ARG A 340 -16.56 -9.89 -4.60
N GLU A 341 -17.41 -10.91 -4.73
CA GLU A 341 -17.71 -11.83 -3.63
C GLU A 341 -16.47 -12.63 -3.24
N ALA A 342 -15.71 -13.15 -4.21
CA ALA A 342 -14.43 -13.82 -3.96
C ALA A 342 -13.40 -12.90 -3.29
N GLU A 343 -13.33 -11.62 -3.68
CA GLU A 343 -12.48 -10.62 -3.00
C GLU A 343 -12.90 -10.40 -1.54
N LEU A 344 -14.20 -10.25 -1.26
CA LEU A 344 -14.71 -10.08 0.11
C LEU A 344 -14.45 -11.31 0.98
N GLU A 345 -14.70 -12.51 0.44
CA GLU A 345 -14.40 -13.78 1.11
C GLU A 345 -12.91 -13.91 1.41
N GLY A 346 -12.02 -13.58 0.46
CA GLY A 346 -10.58 -13.61 0.66
C GLY A 346 -10.11 -12.67 1.78
N HIS A 347 -10.71 -11.47 1.88
CA HIS A 347 -10.43 -10.55 2.98
C HIS A 347 -10.98 -11.05 4.32
N ALA A 348 -12.15 -11.67 4.35
CA ALA A 348 -12.68 -12.29 5.55
C ALA A 348 -11.79 -13.43 6.04
N GLN A 349 -11.31 -14.30 5.14
CA GLN A 349 -10.34 -15.35 5.45
C GLN A 349 -9.04 -14.77 6.01
N PHE A 350 -8.51 -13.72 5.38
CA PHE A 350 -7.31 -13.01 5.85
C PHE A 350 -7.50 -12.46 7.27
N LEU A 351 -8.64 -11.82 7.56
CA LEU A 351 -8.93 -11.27 8.89
C LEU A 351 -9.12 -12.37 9.94
N LEU A 352 -9.76 -13.49 9.58
CA LEU A 352 -9.90 -14.66 10.46
C LEU A 352 -8.53 -15.26 10.85
N VAL A 353 -7.57 -15.28 9.92
CA VAL A 353 -6.20 -15.72 10.24
C VAL A 353 -5.52 -14.74 11.20
N ASN A 354 -5.55 -13.44 10.90
CA ASN A 354 -4.92 -12.41 11.75
C ASN A 354 -5.61 -12.20 13.11
N PHE A 355 -6.86 -12.65 13.26
CA PHE A 355 -7.51 -12.75 14.57
C PHE A 355 -6.75 -13.67 15.53
N ASN A 356 -5.91 -14.56 15.00
CA ASN A 356 -5.08 -15.48 15.77
C ASN A 356 -3.58 -15.09 15.79
N ASP A 357 -3.25 -13.84 15.39
CA ASP A 357 -1.87 -13.35 15.38
C ASP A 357 -1.25 -13.36 16.80
N PRO A 358 0.05 -13.63 16.98
CA PRO A 358 0.69 -13.58 18.30
C PRO A 358 0.55 -12.23 19.02
N HIS A 359 0.50 -11.13 18.27
CA HIS A 359 0.39 -9.78 18.81
C HIS A 359 -1.07 -9.43 19.11
N LYS A 360 -1.38 -9.23 20.40
CA LYS A 360 -2.72 -8.86 20.88
C LYS A 360 -3.30 -7.61 20.19
N GLN A 361 -2.43 -6.68 19.80
CA GLN A 361 -2.82 -5.47 19.10
C GLN A 361 -3.34 -5.75 17.68
N ILE A 362 -2.70 -6.65 16.93
CA ILE A 362 -3.14 -7.09 15.60
C ILE A 362 -4.47 -7.83 15.67
N ARG A 363 -4.62 -8.72 16.67
CA ARG A 363 -5.89 -9.43 16.91
C ARG A 363 -7.06 -8.46 17.10
N ARG A 364 -6.87 -7.40 17.92
CA ARG A 364 -7.89 -6.38 18.18
C ARG A 364 -8.30 -5.61 16.93
N VAL A 365 -7.33 -5.23 16.09
CA VAL A 365 -7.62 -4.54 14.82
C VAL A 365 -8.37 -5.48 13.87
N SER A 366 -7.92 -6.74 13.77
CA SER A 366 -8.54 -7.75 12.92
C SER A 366 -9.98 -8.05 13.34
N ASP A 367 -10.26 -8.16 14.64
CA ASP A 367 -11.61 -8.32 15.19
C ASP A 367 -12.51 -7.14 14.82
N LYS A 368 -12.03 -5.90 15.05
CA LYS A 368 -12.78 -4.68 14.70
C LYS A 368 -13.08 -4.60 13.20
N PHE A 369 -12.13 -4.96 12.35
CA PHE A 369 -12.30 -4.97 10.90
C PHE A 369 -13.24 -6.10 10.45
N LEU A 370 -13.14 -7.30 11.03
CA LEU A 370 -14.02 -8.41 10.71
C LEU A 370 -15.47 -8.10 11.09
N ALA A 371 -15.69 -7.53 12.29
CA ALA A 371 -17.02 -7.09 12.73
C ALA A 371 -17.60 -6.05 11.76
N SER A 372 -16.83 -5.02 11.44
CA SER A 372 -17.25 -3.96 10.52
C SER A 372 -17.47 -4.45 9.07
N LEU A 373 -16.69 -5.44 8.63
CA LEU A 373 -16.85 -6.09 7.32
C LEU A 373 -18.18 -6.85 7.26
N VAL A 374 -18.46 -7.66 8.27
CA VAL A 374 -19.70 -8.43 8.38
C VAL A 374 -20.92 -7.52 8.53
N ASP A 375 -20.83 -6.45 9.34
CA ASP A 375 -21.91 -5.47 9.49
C ASP A 375 -22.25 -4.81 8.15
N ARG A 376 -21.24 -4.58 7.29
CA ARG A 376 -21.44 -4.01 5.96
C ARG A 376 -21.88 -5.03 4.92
N PHE A 377 -21.42 -6.27 5.03
CA PHE A 377 -21.66 -7.39 4.10
C PHE A 377 -22.12 -8.65 4.86
N PRO A 378 -23.37 -8.70 5.36
CA PRO A 378 -23.80 -9.76 6.27
C PRO A 378 -23.76 -11.17 5.67
N HIS A 379 -23.85 -11.29 4.34
CA HIS A 379 -23.81 -12.58 3.64
C HIS A 379 -22.50 -13.35 3.81
N LEU A 380 -21.41 -12.67 4.21
CA LEU A 380 -20.15 -13.32 4.53
C LEU A 380 -20.26 -14.28 5.73
N LEU A 381 -21.23 -14.07 6.62
CA LEU A 381 -21.49 -14.96 7.77
C LEU A 381 -21.85 -16.39 7.34
N TRP A 382 -22.58 -16.54 6.23
CA TRP A 382 -23.00 -17.83 5.71
C TRP A 382 -22.32 -18.18 4.38
N SER A 383 -21.21 -17.51 4.04
CA SER A 383 -20.37 -17.94 2.92
C SER A 383 -19.72 -19.27 3.24
N ARG A 384 -19.80 -20.22 2.31
CA ARG A 384 -19.12 -21.51 2.39
C ARG A 384 -17.63 -21.34 2.67
N ARG A 385 -16.94 -20.48 1.91
CA ARG A 385 -15.47 -20.32 2.05
C ARG A 385 -15.09 -19.78 3.42
N VAL A 386 -15.84 -18.79 3.92
CA VAL A 386 -15.58 -18.19 5.24
C VAL A 386 -15.86 -19.18 6.37
N LEU A 387 -17.00 -19.87 6.33
CA LEU A 387 -17.35 -20.88 7.33
C LEU A 387 -16.33 -22.03 7.39
N TRP A 388 -15.90 -22.52 6.22
CA TRP A 388 -14.95 -23.62 6.16
C TRP A 388 -13.58 -23.20 6.68
N THR A 389 -13.08 -22.03 6.26
CA THR A 389 -11.82 -21.50 6.77
C THR A 389 -11.86 -21.30 8.29
N MET A 390 -12.98 -20.83 8.83
CA MET A 390 -13.14 -20.70 10.29
C MET A 390 -13.04 -22.07 11.00
N LEU A 391 -13.74 -23.10 10.50
CA LEU A 391 -13.67 -24.45 11.08
C LEU A 391 -12.28 -25.08 10.93
N ASP A 392 -11.62 -24.86 9.79
CA ASP A 392 -10.26 -25.32 9.53
C ASP A 392 -9.24 -24.65 10.45
N ILE A 393 -9.35 -23.33 10.67
CA ILE A 393 -8.52 -22.61 11.62
C ILE A 393 -8.70 -23.17 13.03
N LEU A 394 -9.95 -23.38 13.47
CA LEU A 394 -10.21 -23.96 14.78
C LEU A 394 -9.59 -25.36 14.92
N GLN A 395 -9.63 -26.15 13.86
CA GLN A 395 -9.02 -27.48 13.82
C GLN A 395 -7.48 -27.39 13.92
N VAL A 396 -6.86 -26.49 13.17
CA VAL A 396 -5.40 -26.26 13.22
C VAL A 396 -4.96 -25.75 14.59
N LEU A 397 -5.70 -24.82 15.18
CA LEU A 397 -5.43 -24.31 16.53
C LEU A 397 -5.57 -25.41 17.59
N SER A 398 -6.62 -26.25 17.51
CA SER A 398 -6.76 -27.40 18.41
C SER A 398 -5.60 -28.38 18.28
N TYR A 399 -5.18 -28.70 17.05
CA TYR A 399 -4.01 -29.54 16.82
C TYR A 399 -2.74 -28.95 17.43
N SER A 400 -2.59 -27.62 17.41
CA SER A 400 -1.41 -26.95 17.99
C SER A 400 -1.21 -27.18 19.48
N LEU A 401 -2.25 -27.62 20.21
CA LEU A 401 -2.18 -27.98 21.63
C LEU A 401 -1.53 -29.36 21.86
N GLN A 402 -1.50 -30.21 20.84
CA GLN A 402 -0.87 -31.54 20.90
C GLN A 402 0.62 -31.49 20.56
N LEU A 403 1.09 -30.35 20.04
CA LEU A 403 2.49 -30.14 19.68
C LEU A 403 3.32 -29.85 20.94
N ASP A 404 4.48 -30.49 21.04
CA ASP A 404 5.44 -30.28 22.13
C ASP A 404 5.86 -28.79 22.18
N PRO A 405 5.58 -28.06 23.27
CA PRO A 405 5.96 -26.65 23.41
C PRO A 405 7.48 -26.41 23.41
N ASN A 406 8.29 -27.45 23.66
CA ASN A 406 9.75 -27.34 23.73
C ASN A 406 10.44 -27.44 22.36
N GLN A 407 9.68 -27.73 21.29
CA GLN A 407 10.18 -27.72 19.92
C GLN A 407 10.00 -26.33 19.30
N GLU A 408 10.80 -26.03 18.26
CA GLU A 408 10.70 -24.76 17.52
C GLU A 408 9.26 -24.54 17.05
N THR A 409 8.67 -23.38 17.39
CA THR A 409 7.25 -23.08 17.16
C THR A 409 6.92 -23.13 15.67
N PRO A 410 6.20 -24.17 15.19
CA PRO A 410 5.98 -24.32 13.77
C PRO A 410 4.97 -23.29 13.28
N THR A 411 5.17 -22.82 12.05
CA THR A 411 4.11 -22.14 11.30
C THR A 411 3.18 -23.20 10.73
N LEU A 412 1.89 -23.13 11.09
CA LEU A 412 0.90 -24.10 10.61
C LEU A 412 0.13 -23.52 9.44
N ARG A 413 0.13 -24.22 8.31
CA ARG A 413 -0.62 -23.82 7.11
C ARG A 413 -2.11 -24.11 7.29
N ILE A 414 -2.95 -23.15 6.91
CA ILE A 414 -4.40 -23.35 6.92
C ILE A 414 -4.84 -24.04 5.61
N PRO A 415 -5.58 -25.16 5.68
CA PRO A 415 -6.13 -25.83 4.50
C PRO A 415 -6.89 -24.87 3.58
N GLN A 416 -6.83 -25.11 2.27
CA GLN A 416 -7.56 -24.35 1.25
C GLN A 416 -7.30 -22.83 1.22
N THR A 417 -6.23 -22.35 1.88
CA THR A 417 -5.81 -20.95 1.84
C THR A 417 -4.29 -20.82 1.62
N PRO A 418 -3.80 -19.64 1.18
CA PRO A 418 -2.38 -19.35 1.10
C PRO A 418 -1.76 -18.96 2.45
N TYR A 419 -2.55 -18.93 3.53
CA TYR A 419 -2.16 -18.36 4.81
C TYR A 419 -1.64 -19.41 5.81
N SER A 420 -0.82 -18.94 6.75
CA SER A 420 -0.28 -19.74 7.85
C SER A 420 -0.43 -18.97 9.17
N ILE A 421 -0.59 -19.71 10.27
CA ILE A 421 -0.66 -19.16 11.63
C ILE A 421 0.68 -19.40 12.33
N GLN A 422 1.20 -18.34 12.94
CA GLN A 422 2.30 -18.43 13.91
C GLN A 422 1.72 -18.74 15.29
N LEU A 423 2.22 -19.79 15.92
CA LEU A 423 1.75 -20.23 17.23
C LEU A 423 2.34 -19.39 18.35
N MET A 424 1.62 -19.28 19.46
CA MET A 424 2.14 -18.73 20.71
C MET A 424 3.19 -19.69 21.31
N ASP A 425 4.14 -19.13 22.07
CA ASP A 425 5.25 -19.92 22.63
C ASP A 425 4.79 -20.84 23.78
N THR A 426 3.85 -20.39 24.62
CA THR A 426 3.38 -21.19 25.77
C THR A 426 2.08 -21.94 25.47
N LEU A 427 1.92 -23.11 26.08
CA LEU A 427 0.72 -23.92 25.93
C LEU A 427 -0.53 -23.19 26.44
N GLU A 428 -0.42 -22.50 27.58
CA GLU A 428 -1.53 -21.74 28.18
C GLU A 428 -1.99 -20.61 27.25
N ALA A 429 -1.05 -19.97 26.55
CA ALA A 429 -1.38 -18.93 25.58
C ALA A 429 -2.06 -19.53 24.34
N ARG A 430 -1.63 -20.70 23.87
CA ARG A 430 -2.31 -21.42 22.78
C ARG A 430 -3.74 -21.82 23.17
N GLU A 431 -3.93 -22.36 24.37
CA GLU A 431 -5.27 -22.72 24.89
C GLU A 431 -6.19 -21.51 24.97
N ALA A 432 -5.69 -20.36 25.42
CA ALA A 432 -6.44 -19.12 25.46
C ALA A 432 -6.89 -18.67 24.05
N ILE A 433 -5.99 -18.72 23.06
CA ILE A 433 -6.33 -18.37 21.66
C ILE A 433 -7.37 -19.34 21.09
N VAL A 434 -7.22 -20.66 21.32
CA VAL A 434 -8.19 -21.67 20.87
C VAL A 434 -9.57 -21.40 21.47
N LYS A 435 -9.63 -21.11 22.78
CA LYS A 435 -10.88 -20.81 23.48
C LYS A 435 -11.55 -19.55 22.96
N ASP A 436 -10.79 -18.47 22.79
CA ASP A 436 -11.29 -17.20 22.28
C ASP A 436 -11.81 -17.36 20.83
N PHE A 437 -11.06 -18.07 19.99
CA PHE A 437 -11.46 -18.34 18.61
C PHE A 437 -12.69 -19.26 18.52
N ALA A 438 -12.79 -20.26 19.40
CA ALA A 438 -13.95 -21.14 19.47
C ALA A 438 -15.22 -20.36 19.84
N ALA A 439 -15.16 -19.50 20.86
CA ALA A 439 -16.30 -18.67 21.26
C ALA A 439 -16.72 -17.69 20.15
N ASN A 440 -15.76 -17.12 19.41
CA ASN A 440 -16.06 -16.26 18.28
C ASN A 440 -16.68 -17.04 17.11
N SER A 441 -16.18 -18.25 16.84
CA SER A 441 -16.71 -19.12 15.79
C SER A 441 -18.15 -19.54 16.09
N GLU A 442 -18.46 -19.90 17.34
CA GLU A 442 -19.81 -20.20 17.79
C GLU A 442 -20.75 -18.99 17.59
N ARG A 443 -20.30 -17.78 17.97
CA ARG A 443 -21.05 -16.55 17.77
C ARG A 443 -21.37 -16.29 16.29
N ILE A 444 -20.38 -16.45 15.41
CA ILE A 444 -20.54 -16.28 13.96
C ILE A 444 -21.53 -17.30 13.41
N ILE A 445 -21.38 -18.59 13.75
CA ILE A 445 -22.30 -19.64 13.29
C ILE A 445 -23.72 -19.40 13.80
N LYS A 446 -23.88 -18.96 15.05
CA LYS A 446 -25.19 -18.64 15.63
C LYS A 446 -25.88 -17.51 14.89
N GLU A 447 -25.17 -16.44 14.56
CA GLU A 447 -25.72 -15.35 13.74
C GLU A 447 -26.00 -15.81 12.30
N ALA A 448 -25.11 -16.60 11.70
CA ALA A 448 -25.35 -17.18 10.37
C ALA A 448 -26.62 -18.06 10.33
N MET A 449 -26.83 -18.90 11.35
CA MET A 449 -28.02 -19.73 11.50
C MET A 449 -29.30 -18.93 11.72
N LYS A 450 -29.21 -17.77 12.39
CA LYS A 450 -30.34 -16.87 12.60
C LYS A 450 -30.81 -16.22 11.30
N TRP A 451 -29.88 -15.81 10.44
CA TRP A 451 -30.20 -15.12 9.19
C TRP A 451 -30.46 -16.07 8.01
N ALA A 452 -29.67 -17.15 7.90
CA ALA A 452 -29.70 -18.09 6.77
C ALA A 452 -29.52 -19.54 7.23
N PRO A 453 -30.50 -20.13 7.95
CA PRO A 453 -30.36 -21.47 8.56
C PRO A 453 -30.14 -22.59 7.54
N GLN A 454 -30.88 -22.56 6.42
CA GLN A 454 -30.82 -23.63 5.41
C GLN A 454 -29.45 -23.68 4.71
N TRP A 455 -28.96 -22.52 4.26
CA TRP A 455 -27.65 -22.39 3.61
C TRP A 455 -26.50 -22.74 4.55
N THR A 456 -26.50 -22.15 5.75
CA THR A 456 -25.48 -22.41 6.77
C THR A 456 -25.41 -23.89 7.11
N ARG A 457 -26.56 -24.54 7.34
CA ARG A 457 -26.62 -25.99 7.60
C ARG A 457 -26.10 -26.80 6.42
N SER A 458 -26.50 -26.49 5.19
CA SER A 458 -26.04 -27.19 3.98
C SER A 458 -24.51 -27.10 3.85
N HIS A 459 -23.93 -25.92 4.06
CA HIS A 459 -22.48 -25.73 3.96
C HIS A 459 -21.71 -26.44 5.07
N ILE A 460 -22.24 -26.47 6.29
CA ILE A 460 -21.62 -27.22 7.40
C ILE A 460 -21.75 -28.74 7.19
N GLN A 461 -22.90 -29.22 6.70
CA GLN A 461 -23.08 -30.64 6.34
C GLN A 461 -22.12 -31.07 5.22
N GLU A 462 -21.94 -30.23 4.21
CA GLU A 462 -20.97 -30.48 3.15
C GLU A 462 -19.53 -30.50 3.68
N TYR A 463 -19.18 -29.60 4.61
CA TYR A 463 -17.87 -29.61 5.29
C TYR A 463 -17.62 -30.96 6.00
N ILE A 464 -18.59 -31.43 6.78
CA ILE A 464 -18.51 -32.71 7.51
C ILE A 464 -18.26 -33.87 6.54
N ASN A 465 -18.93 -33.88 5.38
CA ASN A 465 -18.79 -34.95 4.39
C ASN A 465 -17.43 -34.96 3.68
N GLN A 466 -16.68 -33.85 3.68
CA GLN A 466 -15.37 -33.79 3.05
C GLN A 466 -14.22 -34.27 3.95
N ILE A 467 -14.45 -34.43 5.25
CA ILE A 467 -13.43 -34.90 6.18
C ILE A 467 -13.31 -36.42 6.07
N PRO A 468 -12.12 -36.98 5.75
CA PRO A 468 -11.93 -38.43 5.71
C PRO A 468 -12.26 -39.05 7.07
N SER A 469 -13.14 -40.05 7.08
CA SER A 469 -13.58 -40.77 8.28
C SER A 469 -12.50 -41.64 8.96
N SER A 470 -11.23 -41.54 8.53
CA SER A 470 -10.16 -42.50 8.86
C SER A 470 -8.83 -41.89 9.34
N GLY A 471 -8.77 -40.60 9.69
CA GLY A 471 -7.55 -39.97 10.22
C GLY A 471 -7.69 -39.58 11.70
N MET A 472 -6.71 -39.96 12.53
CA MET A 472 -6.51 -39.66 13.97
C MET A 472 -6.41 -38.15 14.31
N TRP A 473 -6.90 -37.26 13.45
CA TRP A 473 -6.55 -35.84 13.41
C TRP A 473 -7.72 -34.87 13.66
N HIS A 474 -8.91 -35.34 14.08
CA HIS A 474 -10.14 -34.56 13.86
C HIS A 474 -11.09 -34.59 15.05
N HIS A 475 -11.17 -33.55 15.87
CA HIS A 475 -12.33 -33.44 16.78
C HIS A 475 -12.86 -32.02 17.02
N THR A 476 -12.08 -30.93 17.03
CA THR A 476 -12.65 -29.65 17.49
C THR A 476 -13.44 -28.89 16.41
N GLY A 477 -12.92 -28.74 15.19
CA GLY A 477 -13.66 -28.08 14.10
C GLY A 477 -14.91 -28.86 13.71
N LEU A 478 -14.76 -30.18 13.55
CA LEU A 478 -15.86 -31.09 13.28
C LEU A 478 -16.89 -31.16 14.42
N SER A 479 -16.45 -31.22 15.69
CA SER A 479 -17.39 -31.23 16.83
C SER A 479 -18.17 -29.92 16.90
N MET A 480 -17.53 -28.77 16.68
CA MET A 480 -18.24 -27.48 16.64
C MET A 480 -19.27 -27.43 15.50
N ALA A 481 -18.92 -27.95 14.32
CA ALA A 481 -19.85 -28.07 13.21
C ALA A 481 -21.07 -28.94 13.55
N LEU A 482 -20.84 -30.12 14.14
CA LEU A 482 -21.90 -31.04 14.57
C LEU A 482 -22.77 -30.45 15.69
N GLU A 483 -22.14 -29.87 16.71
CA GLU A 483 -22.81 -29.22 17.83
C GLU A 483 -23.66 -28.06 17.34
N SER A 484 -23.17 -27.24 16.42
CA SER A 484 -23.93 -26.13 15.83
C SER A 484 -25.19 -26.63 15.11
N ILE A 485 -25.10 -27.73 14.36
CA ILE A 485 -26.25 -28.31 13.67
C ILE A 485 -27.29 -28.86 14.67
N LEU A 486 -26.83 -29.47 15.77
CA LEU A 486 -27.69 -30.04 16.81
C LEU A 486 -28.34 -28.95 17.68
N GLN A 487 -27.57 -27.93 18.06
CA GLN A 487 -28.02 -26.82 18.90
C GLN A 487 -28.87 -25.78 18.17
N PHE A 488 -28.78 -25.67 16.84
CA PHE A 488 -29.55 -24.70 16.06
C PHE A 488 -30.42 -25.33 14.96
N GLY A 489 -30.69 -26.64 15.07
CA GLY A 489 -31.56 -27.34 14.12
C GLY A 489 -32.98 -26.78 14.07
N PRO A 490 -33.62 -26.76 12.88
CA PRO A 490 -35.02 -26.38 12.75
C PRO A 490 -35.89 -27.34 13.55
N LEU A 491 -37.08 -26.89 13.95
CA LEU A 491 -38.05 -27.79 14.54
C LEU A 491 -38.46 -28.86 13.52
N ASN A 492 -38.63 -30.10 13.96
CA ASN A 492 -39.13 -31.14 13.07
C ASN A 492 -40.54 -30.80 12.54
N LEU A 493 -40.96 -31.46 11.46
CA LEU A 493 -42.23 -31.20 10.77
C LEU A 493 -43.46 -31.17 11.71
N TYR A 494 -43.40 -31.89 12.84
CA TYR A 494 -44.48 -31.98 13.82
C TYR A 494 -44.42 -30.89 14.90
N SER A 495 -43.27 -30.26 15.09
CA SER A 495 -43.05 -29.19 16.06
C SER A 495 -43.00 -27.79 15.45
N ALA A 496 -42.74 -27.68 14.15
CA ALA A 496 -42.77 -26.41 13.41
C ALA A 496 -44.09 -25.60 13.55
N PRO A 497 -45.30 -26.21 13.62
CA PRO A 497 -46.55 -25.46 13.78
C PRO A 497 -46.95 -25.22 15.25
N LEU A 498 -46.16 -25.66 16.24
CA LEU A 498 -46.52 -25.56 17.66
C LEU A 498 -46.18 -24.18 18.25
N SER A 499 -46.95 -23.76 19.26
CA SER A 499 -46.68 -22.53 20.01
C SER A 499 -45.41 -22.64 20.87
N ILE A 500 -44.72 -21.51 21.07
CA ILE A 500 -43.49 -21.41 21.87
C ILE A 500 -43.66 -22.02 23.28
N SER A 501 -44.83 -21.81 23.91
CA SER A 501 -45.15 -22.36 25.24
C SER A 501 -45.29 -23.88 25.28
N THR A 502 -45.57 -24.51 24.14
CA THR A 502 -45.67 -25.97 24.00
C THR A 502 -44.30 -26.58 23.69
N LEU A 503 -43.46 -25.83 22.98
CA LEU A 503 -42.08 -26.20 22.64
C LEU A 503 -41.15 -26.19 23.86
N GLU A 504 -41.30 -25.23 24.77
CA GLU A 504 -40.50 -25.14 26.01
C GLU A 504 -40.73 -26.32 26.97
N LYS A 505 -41.88 -27.01 26.86
CA LYS A 505 -42.21 -28.19 27.69
C LYS A 505 -41.74 -29.51 27.08
N ARG A 506 -41.24 -29.51 25.84
CA ARG A 506 -40.76 -30.72 25.15
C ARG A 506 -39.25 -30.85 25.28
N PRO A 507 -38.71 -32.08 25.43
CA PRO A 507 -37.27 -32.30 25.35
C PRO A 507 -36.76 -31.89 23.96
N ASN A 508 -35.60 -31.22 23.90
CA ASN A 508 -35.00 -30.68 22.66
C ASN A 508 -34.87 -31.74 21.54
N THR A 509 -34.64 -33.00 21.89
CA THR A 509 -34.57 -34.14 20.97
C THR A 509 -35.89 -34.51 20.30
N SER A 510 -37.03 -34.11 20.88
CA SER A 510 -38.38 -34.37 20.35
C SER A 510 -38.95 -33.18 19.56
N ALA A 511 -38.34 -32.00 19.71
CA ALA A 511 -38.77 -30.76 19.09
C ALA A 511 -37.98 -30.44 17.83
N ARG A 512 -36.76 -30.97 17.64
CA ARG A 512 -35.88 -30.66 16.51
C ARG A 512 -35.60 -31.86 15.62
#